data_AF-G2G8T8-F1
#
_entry.id   AF-G2G8T8-F1
#
_cell.length_a   1.000
_cell.length_b   1.000
_cell.length_c   1.000
_cell.angle_alpha   90.00
_cell.angle_beta   90.00
_cell.angle_gamma   90.00
#
_symmetry.space_group_name_H-M   'P 1'
#
loop_
_entity.id
_entity.type
_entity.pdbx_description
1 polymer ?
#
loop_
_entity_poly.entity_id
_entity_poly.type
_entity_poly.pdbx_seq_one_letter_code
_entity_poly.pdbx_strand_id
1 'polypeptide(L)'
;MTQDASGESAERRVPTQVDLEFVPALPDGRAVAPAEKDGRFVWLVAKGAMTEECRSEMQEYMTHIVSTGMWTQNWPSPQLC
;
A
#
# COMPACT_ATOMS: atom_id res chain seq x y z
N MET A 1 27.91 -30.40 14.92
CA MET A 1 26.83 -30.11 15.88
C MET A 1 27.15 -28.75 16.48
N THR A 2 26.46 -27.64 16.26
CA THR A 2 25.26 -27.29 15.49
C THR A 2 25.38 -25.77 15.27
N GLN A 3 25.06 -25.29 14.06
CA GLN A 3 24.93 -23.86 13.76
C GLN A 3 23.73 -23.31 14.52
N ASP A 4 23.91 -22.23 15.29
CA ASP A 4 22.78 -21.36 15.62
C ASP A 4 22.86 -20.13 14.73
N ALA A 5 22.19 -20.26 13.59
CA ALA A 5 21.75 -19.14 12.78
C ALA A 5 20.65 -18.42 13.57
N SER A 6 21.05 -17.41 14.35
CA SER A 6 20.15 -16.39 14.88
C SER A 6 19.60 -15.61 13.69
N GLY A 7 18.59 -16.16 13.03
CA GLY A 7 17.81 -15.45 12.03
C GLY A 7 17.17 -14.26 12.73
N GLU A 8 17.73 -13.07 12.48
CA GLU A 8 17.02 -11.82 12.68
C GLU A 8 15.69 -11.95 11.93
N SER A 9 14.64 -12.25 12.68
CA SER A 9 13.28 -12.04 12.22
C SER A 9 13.16 -10.54 12.11
N ALA A 10 13.47 -10.02 10.91
CA ALA A 10 13.19 -8.65 10.56
C ALA A 10 11.71 -8.47 10.85
N GLU A 11 11.39 -7.80 11.97
CA GLU A 11 10.06 -7.29 12.23
C GLU A 11 9.63 -6.63 10.94
N ARG A 12 8.64 -7.24 10.27
CA ARG A 12 8.12 -6.76 9.02
C ARG A 12 7.44 -5.43 9.39
N ARG A 13 8.21 -4.33 9.37
CA ARG A 13 7.70 -2.99 9.64
C ARG A 13 6.58 -2.79 8.66
N VAL A 14 5.36 -2.90 9.15
CA VAL A 14 4.17 -2.61 8.36
C VAL A 14 4.35 -1.15 7.96
N PRO A 15 4.46 -0.82 6.67
CA PRO A 15 4.60 0.57 6.28
C PRO A 15 3.37 1.30 6.79
N THR A 16 3.59 2.18 7.78
CA THR A 16 2.54 2.88 8.54
C THR A 16 1.92 4.02 7.72
N GLN A 17 2.39 4.20 6.48
CA GLN A 17 2.07 5.30 5.60
C GLN A 17 1.72 4.75 4.22
N VAL A 18 0.63 5.26 3.65
CA VAL A 18 0.18 4.99 2.28
C VAL A 18 0.46 6.23 1.46
N ASP A 19 1.26 6.16 0.40
CA ASP A 19 1.54 7.35 -0.40
C ASP A 19 0.57 7.49 -1.58
N LEU A 20 0.16 8.71 -1.92
CA LEU A 20 -0.62 9.03 -3.12
C LEU A 20 0.19 9.91 -4.07
N GLU A 21 0.45 9.43 -5.29
CA GLU A 21 1.24 10.15 -6.31
C GLU A 21 0.41 10.42 -7.57
N PHE A 22 0.43 11.66 -8.06
CA PHE A 22 -0.16 12.00 -9.35
C PHE A 22 0.73 11.57 -10.53
N VAL A 23 0.15 10.87 -11.49
CA VAL A 23 0.79 10.48 -12.75
C VAL A 23 0.01 11.06 -13.95
N PRO A 24 0.67 11.35 -15.09
CA PRO A 24 -0.02 11.95 -16.23
C PRO A 24 -1.23 11.16 -16.72
N ALA A 25 -1.13 9.83 -16.78
CA ALA A 25 -2.19 8.90 -17.14
C ALA A 25 -1.87 7.50 -16.62
N LEU A 26 -2.88 6.64 -16.56
CA LEU A 26 -2.73 5.20 -16.27
C LEU A 26 -3.21 4.37 -17.47
N PRO A 27 -2.72 3.12 -17.60
CA PRO A 27 -3.19 2.20 -18.63
C PRO A 27 -4.71 1.98 -18.55
N ASP A 28 -5.32 1.74 -19.71
CA ASP A 28 -6.73 1.39 -19.85
C ASP A 28 -7.70 2.49 -19.38
N GLY A 29 -7.24 3.73 -19.28
CA GLY A 29 -8.06 4.86 -18.83
C GLY A 29 -8.41 4.80 -17.33
N ARG A 30 -7.66 4.04 -16.53
CA ARG A 30 -7.89 3.95 -15.08
C ARG A 30 -7.66 5.29 -14.39
N ALA A 31 -8.48 5.56 -13.38
CA ALA A 31 -8.32 6.73 -12.52
C ALA A 31 -7.24 6.52 -11.44
N VAL A 32 -7.15 5.31 -10.90
CA VAL A 32 -6.25 4.95 -9.80
C VAL A 32 -5.68 3.54 -10.02
N ALA A 33 -4.42 3.31 -9.66
CA ALA A 33 -3.79 1.99 -9.67
C ALA A 33 -2.80 1.83 -8.49
N PRO A 34 -2.73 0.65 -7.86
CA PRO A 34 -1.73 0.39 -6.84
C PRO A 34 -0.36 0.10 -7.47
N ALA A 35 0.70 0.55 -6.81
CA ALA A 35 2.08 0.26 -7.17
C ALA A 35 2.93 0.04 -5.92
N GLU A 36 4.02 -0.73 -6.06
CA GLU A 36 5.07 -0.82 -5.06
C GLU A 36 6.28 -0.01 -5.51
N LYS A 37 6.80 0.84 -4.64
CA LYS A 37 7.94 1.73 -4.91
C LYS A 37 8.84 1.77 -3.69
N ASP A 38 10.07 1.32 -3.83
CA ASP A 38 11.06 1.25 -2.74
C ASP A 38 10.54 0.52 -1.49
N GLY A 39 9.80 -0.58 -1.68
CA GLY A 39 9.21 -1.37 -0.60
C GLY A 39 8.00 -0.70 0.09
N ARG A 40 7.45 0.38 -0.48
CA ARG A 40 6.25 1.07 -0.01
C ARG A 40 5.09 0.87 -0.97
N PHE A 41 3.88 0.85 -0.41
CA PHE A 41 2.65 0.83 -1.19
C PHE A 41 2.22 2.25 -1.56
N VAL A 42 2.03 2.49 -2.85
CA VAL A 42 1.69 3.80 -3.43
C VAL A 42 0.45 3.68 -4.30
N TRP A 43 -0.51 4.56 -4.10
CA TRP A 43 -1.62 4.77 -5.03
C TRP A 43 -1.21 5.77 -6.10
N LEU A 44 -1.11 5.31 -7.35
CA LEU A 44 -0.95 6.17 -8.50
C LEU A 44 -2.31 6.71 -8.92
N VAL A 45 -2.43 8.03 -9.09
CA VAL A 45 -3.67 8.71 -9.46
C VAL A 45 -3.47 9.46 -10.77
N ALA A 46 -4.30 9.18 -11.76
CA ALA A 46 -4.25 9.90 -13.04
C ALA A 46 -4.58 11.39 -12.82
N LYS A 47 -3.79 12.30 -13.44
CA LYS A 47 -4.04 13.74 -13.36
C LYS A 47 -5.45 14.07 -13.84
N GLY A 48 -6.15 14.93 -13.09
CA GLY A 48 -7.53 15.31 -13.37
C GLY A 48 -8.59 14.35 -12.84
N ALA A 49 -8.21 13.15 -12.38
CA ALA A 49 -9.14 12.21 -11.74
C ALA A 49 -9.44 12.56 -10.28
N MET A 50 -8.60 13.39 -9.66
CA MET A 50 -8.71 13.80 -8.26
C MET A 50 -8.13 15.21 -8.11
N THR A 51 -8.74 16.03 -7.24
CA THR A 51 -8.20 17.34 -6.85
C THR A 51 -7.08 17.18 -5.82
N GLU A 52 -6.25 18.21 -5.66
CA GLU A 52 -5.22 18.22 -4.61
C GLU A 52 -5.83 18.14 -3.19
N GLU A 53 -6.97 18.77 -2.97
CA GLU A 53 -7.73 18.72 -1.70
C GLU A 53 -8.18 17.29 -1.39
N CYS A 54 -8.83 16.62 -2.36
CA CYS A 54 -9.25 15.23 -2.21
C CYS A 54 -8.04 14.30 -2.00
N ARG A 55 -6.89 14.55 -2.65
CA ARG A 55 -5.66 13.80 -2.39
C ARG A 55 -5.22 13.95 -0.94
N SER A 56 -5.24 15.18 -0.40
CA SER A 56 -4.83 15.44 0.98
C SER A 56 -5.73 14.72 1.99
N GLU A 57 -7.05 14.78 1.80
CA GLU A 57 -8.00 14.10 2.66
C GLU A 57 -7.86 12.58 2.57
N MET A 58 -7.75 12.03 1.35
CA MET A 58 -7.54 10.60 1.13
C MET A 58 -6.24 10.11 1.77
N GLN A 59 -5.16 10.88 1.66
CA GLN A 59 -3.88 10.59 2.29
C GLN A 59 -4.03 10.46 3.82
N GLU A 60 -4.75 11.39 4.45
CA GLU A 60 -5.01 11.38 5.88
C GLU A 60 -5.84 10.15 6.30
N TYR A 61 -6.97 9.90 5.63
CA TYR A 61 -7.84 8.77 5.94
C TYR A 61 -7.15 7.43 5.73
N MET A 62 -6.43 7.26 4.62
CA MET A 62 -5.72 6.01 4.32
C MET A 62 -4.61 5.74 5.32
N THR A 63 -3.86 6.79 5.70
CA THR A 63 -2.84 6.69 6.75
C THR A 63 -3.48 6.31 8.08
N HIS A 64 -4.61 6.90 8.44
CA HIS A 64 -5.34 6.53 9.66
C HIS A 64 -5.79 5.07 9.64
N ILE A 65 -6.43 4.60 8.56
CA ILE A 65 -6.92 3.22 8.42
C ILE A 65 -5.77 2.20 8.54
N VAL A 66 -4.63 2.46 7.89
CA VAL A 66 -3.49 1.54 7.92
C VAL A 66 -2.76 1.59 9.25
N SER A 67 -2.50 2.78 9.80
CA SER A 67 -1.79 2.95 11.07
C SER A 67 -2.53 2.41 12.29
N THR A 68 -3.87 2.40 12.26
CA THR A 68 -4.72 1.87 13.33
C THR A 68 -5.04 0.38 13.17
N GLY A 69 -4.50 -0.28 12.13
CA GLY A 69 -4.74 -1.71 11.89
C GLY A 69 -6.18 -2.03 11.42
N MET A 70 -6.93 -1.04 10.95
CA MET A 70 -8.28 -1.23 10.41
C MET A 70 -8.26 -1.90 9.03
N TRP A 71 -7.14 -1.81 8.32
CA TRP A 71 -6.96 -2.50 7.04
C TRP A 71 -6.64 -3.98 7.25
N THR A 72 -7.54 -4.86 6.83
CA THR A 72 -7.34 -6.31 6.86
C THR A 72 -7.45 -6.90 5.47
N GLN A 73 -6.56 -7.84 5.15
CA GLN A 73 -6.56 -8.55 3.88
C GLN A 73 -7.29 -9.89 4.05
N ASN A 74 -8.54 -9.96 3.58
CA ASN A 74 -9.37 -11.17 3.68
C ASN A 74 -9.32 -11.96 2.37
N TRP A 75 -8.24 -12.73 2.16
CA TRP A 75 -8.15 -13.61 0.99
C TRP A 75 -8.78 -14.94 1.36
N PRO A 76 -9.65 -15.53 0.50
CA PRO A 76 -10.05 -16.91 0.71
C PRO A 76 -8.78 -17.75 0.73
N SER A 77 -8.59 -18.55 1.79
CA SER A 77 -7.50 -19.51 1.84
C SER A 77 -7.55 -20.32 0.54
N PRO A 78 -6.41 -20.55 -0.16
CA PRO A 78 -6.42 -21.47 -1.27
C PRO A 78 -6.97 -22.78 -0.73
N GLN A 79 -8.14 -23.20 -1.22
CA GLN A 79 -8.64 -24.52 -0.94
C GLN A 79 -7.54 -25.46 -1.41
N LEU A 80 -6.94 -26.21 -0.48
CA LEU A 80 -5.96 -27.24 -0.81
C LEU A 80 -6.62 -28.16 -1.84
N CYS A 81 -6.12 -28.12 -3.07
CA CYS A 81 -6.44 -29.12 -4.09
C CYS A 81 -5.89 -30.48 -3.67
#